data_AF-A0A6G0TP11-F1
#
_entry.id   AF-A0A6G0TP11-F1
#
_cell.length_a   1.000
_cell.length_b   1.000
_cell.length_c   1.000
_cell.angle_alpha   90.00
_cell.angle_beta   90.00
_cell.angle_gamma   90.00
#
_symmetry.space_group_name_H-M   'P 1'
#
loop_
_entity.id
_entity.type
_entity.pdbx_description
1 polymer ?
#
loop_
_entity_poly.entity_id
_entity_poly.type
_entity_poly.pdbx_seq_one_letter_code
_entity_poly.pdbx_strand_id
1 'polypeptide(L)'
;MTISKNNYIIGIQLAKQMCNATTNGDRQNSCELTFQPKTLKMGNFNLNVNSQTAASIPLMIQSALPVAIFSNHNSSITMKGGTDVSFSPSMDYVKNVLFPIYKLFGVHCEAFITKRGFYPKGRGEVILTVNPVNEYLKPVEINNFGGHPSIKGFVFIAGPKHQTNKNNQVGC
;
A
#
# COMPACT_ATOMS: atom_id res chain seq x y z
N MET A 1 22.13 -4.85 9.33
CA MET A 1 20.67 -4.62 9.17
C MET A 1 20.45 -4.06 7.77
N THR A 2 20.25 -4.90 6.76
CA THR A 2 20.15 -4.45 5.36
C THR A 2 18.73 -3.96 5.12
N ILE A 3 18.52 -2.65 5.26
CA ILE A 3 17.29 -1.99 4.80
C ILE A 3 17.16 -2.36 3.32
N SER A 4 16.04 -2.99 2.95
CA SER A 4 15.79 -3.41 1.58
C SER A 4 15.84 -2.20 0.66
N LYS A 5 16.98 -2.02 -0.03
CA LYS A 5 17.25 -0.98 -1.03
C LYS A 5 16.32 -1.07 -2.26
N ASN A 6 15.26 -1.89 -2.25
CA ASN A 6 14.49 -2.22 -3.44
C ASN A 6 13.08 -1.60 -3.47
N ASN A 7 12.60 -0.97 -2.38
CA ASN A 7 11.23 -0.42 -2.35
C ASN A 7 11.01 0.68 -3.41
N TYR A 8 12.00 1.56 -3.62
CA TYR A 8 11.87 2.65 -4.60
C TYR A 8 11.83 2.13 -6.05
N ILE A 9 12.64 1.12 -6.38
CA ILE A 9 12.68 0.50 -7.71
C ILE A 9 11.32 -0.09 -8.05
N ILE A 10 10.70 -0.75 -7.07
CA ILE A 10 9.38 -1.36 -7.24
C ILE A 10 8.32 -0.29 -7.50
N GLY A 11 8.33 0.82 -6.75
CA GLY A 11 7.43 1.95 -7.01
C GLY A 11 7.58 2.51 -8.43
N ILE A 12 8.82 2.63 -8.91
CA ILE A 12 9.13 3.07 -10.28
C ILE A 12 8.60 2.07 -11.31
N GLN A 13 8.85 0.77 -11.11
CA GLN A 13 8.38 -0.29 -12.01
C GLN A 13 6.85 -0.35 -12.07
N LEU A 14 6.20 -0.20 -10.93
CA LEU A 14 4.75 -0.11 -10.79
C LEU A 14 4.19 1.07 -11.59
N ALA A 15 4.71 2.28 -11.35
CA ALA A 15 4.30 3.47 -12.09
C ALA A 15 4.56 3.29 -13.60
N LYS A 16 5.73 2.78 -13.98
CA LYS A 16 6.12 2.50 -15.37
C LYS A 16 5.11 1.59 -16.07
N GLN A 17 4.65 0.55 -15.40
CA GLN A 17 3.65 -0.39 -15.93
C GLN A 17 2.25 0.25 -16.04
N MET A 18 1.90 1.16 -15.13
CA MET A 18 0.61 1.85 -15.14
C MET A 18 0.51 2.91 -16.24
N CYS A 19 1.61 3.58 -16.60
CA CYS A 19 1.61 4.65 -17.60
C CYS A 19 2.43 4.35 -18.87
N ASN A 20 2.72 3.07 -19.15
CA ASN A 20 3.52 2.62 -20.28
C ASN A 20 4.83 3.42 -20.47
N ALA A 21 5.49 3.79 -19.37
CA ALA A 21 6.63 4.70 -19.41
C ALA A 21 7.88 4.05 -20.00
N THR A 22 8.74 4.88 -20.57
CA THR A 22 10.15 4.56 -20.79
C THR A 22 10.99 5.08 -19.64
N THR A 23 11.89 4.25 -19.13
CA THR A 23 12.77 4.61 -18.01
C THR A 23 14.21 4.30 -18.33
N ASN A 24 15.12 5.09 -17.76
CA ASN A 24 16.55 4.82 -17.72
C ASN A 24 17.02 5.01 -16.28
N GLY A 25 17.77 4.04 -15.75
CA GLY A 25 18.25 4.10 -14.36
C GLY A 25 17.33 3.45 -13.32
N ASP A 26 16.29 2.70 -13.72
CA ASP A 26 15.45 1.88 -12.83
C ASP A 26 16.16 0.60 -12.36
N ARG A 27 17.37 0.76 -11.81
CA ARG A 27 18.25 -0.29 -11.29
C ARG A 27 18.77 0.05 -9.89
N GLN A 28 19.26 -0.96 -9.20
CA GLN A 28 19.80 -0.79 -7.85
C GLN A 28 21.06 0.09 -7.86
N ASN A 29 21.18 0.96 -6.85
CA ASN A 29 22.29 1.91 -6.68
C ASN A 29 22.46 2.90 -7.86
N SER A 30 21.45 3.07 -8.71
CA SER A 30 21.44 4.18 -9.67
C SER A 30 21.31 5.50 -8.90
N CYS A 31 22.13 6.49 -9.24
CA CYS A 31 22.02 7.86 -8.70
C CYS A 31 21.18 8.78 -9.60
N GLU A 32 20.77 8.27 -10.76
CA GLU A 32 19.99 9.01 -11.75
C GLU A 32 18.85 8.13 -12.26
N LEU A 33 17.70 8.77 -12.51
CA LEU A 33 16.52 8.14 -13.08
C LEU A 33 15.88 9.11 -14.08
N THR A 34 15.72 8.67 -15.33
CA THR A 34 14.83 9.30 -16.30
C THR A 34 13.53 8.52 -16.34
N PHE A 35 12.39 9.21 -16.23
CA PHE A 35 11.06 8.62 -16.31
C PHE A 35 10.20 9.41 -17.29
N GLN A 36 9.80 8.79 -18.40
CA GLN A 36 9.01 9.43 -19.44
C GLN A 36 7.67 8.68 -19.58
N PRO A 37 6.58 9.19 -18.97
CA PRO A 37 5.25 8.58 -19.08
C PRO A 37 4.74 8.65 -20.52
N LYS A 38 3.93 7.67 -20.91
CA LYS A 38 3.25 7.64 -22.21
C LYS A 38 1.74 7.65 -21.98
N THR A 39 1.08 6.54 -22.28
CA THR A 39 -0.36 6.38 -22.12
C THR A 39 -0.69 5.61 -20.85
N LEU A 40 -1.73 6.05 -20.13
CA LEU A 40 -2.27 5.30 -19.02
C LEU A 40 -2.85 3.97 -19.52
N LYS A 41 -2.42 2.88 -18.90
CA LYS A 41 -2.93 1.55 -19.18
C LYS A 41 -4.30 1.39 -18.51
N MET A 42 -5.25 0.80 -19.22
CA MET A 42 -6.61 0.60 -18.74
C MET A 42 -6.75 -0.76 -18.01
N GLY A 43 -7.52 -0.81 -16.92
CA GLY A 43 -8.03 -2.04 -16.32
C GLY A 43 -7.22 -2.64 -15.15
N ASN A 44 -7.39 -3.95 -14.94
CA ASN A 44 -6.83 -4.68 -13.79
C ASN A 44 -5.31 -4.85 -13.90
N PHE A 45 -4.58 -4.30 -12.93
CA PHE A 45 -3.15 -4.44 -12.74
C PHE A 45 -2.83 -5.66 -11.86
N ASN A 46 -2.63 -6.82 -12.48
CA ASN A 46 -2.07 -7.96 -11.76
C ASN A 46 -0.55 -7.83 -11.66
N LEU A 47 -0.11 -7.04 -10.68
CA LEU A 47 1.31 -6.74 -10.49
C LEU A 47 1.91 -7.69 -9.47
N ASN A 48 2.39 -8.81 -9.99
CA ASN A 48 3.22 -9.74 -9.25
C ASN A 48 4.62 -9.13 -9.09
N VAL A 49 4.77 -8.26 -8.10
CA VAL A 49 6.10 -7.82 -7.65
C VAL A 49 6.72 -8.95 -6.85
N ASN A 50 7.41 -9.85 -7.54
CA ASN A 50 8.13 -10.96 -6.94
C ASN A 50 9.49 -10.47 -6.44
N SER A 51 9.44 -9.62 -5.41
CA SER A 51 10.62 -9.33 -4.62
C SER A 51 10.86 -10.56 -3.74
N GLN A 52 12.00 -11.24 -3.90
CA GLN A 52 12.49 -12.23 -2.94
C GLN A 52 12.62 -11.64 -1.51
N THR A 53 12.48 -10.31 -1.37
CA THR A 53 12.46 -9.52 -0.14
C THR A 53 11.06 -9.01 0.25
N ALA A 54 10.92 -8.56 1.51
CA ALA A 54 9.69 -8.00 2.07
C ALA A 54 9.39 -6.56 1.60
N ALA A 55 9.20 -6.35 0.29
CA ALA A 55 8.82 -5.04 -0.25
C ALA A 55 7.48 -4.58 0.34
N SER A 56 7.40 -3.33 0.81
CA SER A 56 6.22 -2.83 1.51
C SER A 56 5.05 -2.60 0.55
N ILE A 57 3.92 -3.28 0.78
CA ILE A 57 2.67 -3.05 0.08
C ILE A 57 2.15 -1.61 0.31
N PRO A 58 2.12 -1.08 1.55
CA PRO A 58 1.78 0.32 1.79
C PRO A 58 2.54 1.33 0.94
N LEU A 59 3.85 1.14 0.73
CA LEU A 59 4.65 2.03 -0.13
C LEU A 59 4.34 1.85 -1.63
N MET A 60 4.06 0.61 -2.06
CA MET A 60 3.57 0.35 -3.42
C MET A 60 2.23 1.06 -3.67
N ILE A 61 1.31 0.98 -2.70
CA ILE A 61 0.02 1.69 -2.73
C ILE A 61 0.25 3.20 -2.90
N GLN A 62 1.15 3.81 -2.12
CA GLN A 62 1.46 5.24 -2.24
C GLN A 62 1.98 5.63 -3.63
N SER A 63 2.76 4.76 -4.28
CA SER A 63 3.28 5.01 -5.64
C SER A 63 2.20 4.84 -6.72
N ALA A 64 1.30 3.87 -6.56
CA ALA A 64 0.23 3.61 -7.54
C ALA A 64 -0.94 4.59 -7.45
N LEU A 65 -1.27 5.06 -6.24
CA LEU A 65 -2.48 5.85 -5.97
C LEU A 65 -2.62 7.07 -6.87
N PRO A 66 -1.61 7.96 -7.02
CA PRO A 66 -1.75 9.14 -7.89
C PRO A 66 -2.09 8.76 -9.33
N VAL A 67 -1.45 7.71 -9.86
CA VAL A 67 -1.68 7.26 -11.24
C VAL A 67 -3.08 6.64 -11.38
N ALA A 68 -3.55 5.88 -10.38
CA ALA A 68 -4.88 5.27 -10.40
C ALA A 68 -6.01 6.30 -10.23
N ILE A 69 -5.81 7.30 -9.35
CA ILE A 69 -6.78 8.38 -9.08
C ILE A 69 -7.05 9.19 -10.35
N PHE A 70 -6.01 9.50 -11.13
CA PHE A 70 -6.13 10.28 -12.37
C PHE A 70 -6.19 9.41 -13.63
N SER A 71 -6.56 8.14 -13.49
CA SER A 71 -6.81 7.27 -14.62
C SER A 71 -8.21 7.52 -15.21
N ASN A 72 -8.48 6.97 -16.40
CA ASN A 72 -9.81 7.09 -17.02
C ASN A 72 -10.78 5.97 -16.62
N HIS A 73 -10.32 5.00 -15.82
CA HIS A 73 -11.08 3.78 -15.52
C HIS A 73 -10.82 3.29 -14.10
N ASN A 74 -11.77 2.52 -13.56
CA ASN A 74 -11.56 1.82 -12.30
C ASN A 74 -10.33 0.92 -12.40
N SER A 75 -9.47 1.02 -11.39
CA SER A 75 -8.23 0.26 -11.29
C SER A 75 -8.34 -0.79 -10.19
N SER A 76 -7.96 -2.03 -10.48
CA SER A 76 -7.78 -3.10 -9.48
C SER A 76 -6.35 -3.58 -9.53
N ILE A 77 -5.60 -3.46 -8.44
CA ILE A 77 -4.17 -3.74 -8.35
C ILE A 77 -3.92 -4.83 -7.32
N THR A 78 -3.50 -6.00 -7.78
CA THR A 78 -3.05 -7.09 -6.90
C THR A 78 -1.57 -6.91 -6.61
N MET A 79 -1.21 -6.78 -5.32
CA MET A 79 0.16 -6.59 -4.85
C MET A 79 0.55 -7.69 -3.87
N LYS A 80 1.77 -8.22 -4.01
CA LYS A 80 2.36 -9.21 -3.09
C LYS A 80 3.61 -8.64 -2.44
N GLY A 81 3.76 -8.83 -1.13
CA GLY A 81 4.85 -8.21 -0.37
C GLY A 81 4.64 -8.25 1.13
N GLY A 82 5.22 -7.29 1.85
CA GLY A 82 4.99 -7.08 3.28
C GLY A 82 3.76 -6.18 3.51
N THR A 83 2.79 -6.65 4.29
CA THR A 83 1.67 -5.82 4.77
C THR A 83 2.05 -5.01 5.99
N ASP A 84 2.98 -5.56 6.80
CA ASP A 84 3.36 -5.06 8.12
C ASP A 84 4.87 -5.26 8.28
N VAL A 85 5.65 -4.27 7.83
CA VAL A 85 7.13 -4.30 7.82
C VAL A 85 7.69 -3.03 8.45
N SER A 86 8.89 -3.12 9.02
CA SER A 86 9.58 -1.97 9.62
C SER A 86 9.80 -0.83 8.61
N PHE A 87 9.82 0.41 9.10
CA PHE A 87 10.06 1.63 8.31
C PHE A 87 9.04 1.84 7.17
N SER A 88 7.83 1.35 7.37
CA SER A 88 6.67 1.52 6.50
C SER A 88 5.43 1.70 7.37
N PRO A 89 4.39 2.42 6.90
CA PRO A 89 3.05 2.29 7.47
C PRO A 89 2.60 0.83 7.46
N SER A 90 1.67 0.45 8.36
CA SER A 90 0.95 -0.81 8.28
C SER A 90 -0.20 -0.72 7.28
N MET A 91 -0.68 -1.86 6.78
CA MET A 91 -1.90 -1.87 6.00
C MET A 91 -3.13 -1.39 6.79
N ASP A 92 -3.13 -1.53 8.12
CA ASP A 92 -4.20 -0.99 8.95
C ASP A 92 -4.18 0.54 9.02
N TYR A 93 -3.00 1.16 9.01
CA TYR A 93 -2.89 2.61 8.88
C TYR A 93 -3.46 3.07 7.52
N VAL A 94 -3.10 2.37 6.44
CA VAL A 94 -3.59 2.68 5.10
C VAL A 94 -5.13 2.62 5.06
N LYS A 95 -5.72 1.55 5.59
CA LYS A 95 -7.17 1.35 5.57
C LYS A 95 -7.95 2.26 6.52
N ASN A 96 -7.45 2.47 7.74
CA ASN A 96 -8.22 3.13 8.80
C ASN A 96 -7.87 4.61 8.96
N VAL A 97 -6.79 5.09 8.33
CA VAL A 97 -6.36 6.49 8.41
C VAL A 97 -6.22 7.11 7.02
N LEU A 98 -5.37 6.54 6.16
CA LEU A 98 -5.06 7.15 4.86
C LEU A 98 -6.27 7.22 3.93
N PHE A 99 -6.97 6.10 3.72
CA PHE A 99 -8.14 6.06 2.83
C PHE A 99 -9.32 6.91 3.34
N PRO A 100 -9.64 6.93 4.64
CA PRO A 100 -10.62 7.87 5.17
C PRO A 100 -10.27 9.34 4.90
N ILE A 101 -8.99 9.72 5.02
CA ILE A 101 -8.54 11.07 4.67
C ILE A 101 -8.74 11.33 3.17
N TYR A 102 -8.36 10.41 2.31
CA TYR A 102 -8.54 10.54 0.86
C TYR A 102 -10.01 10.64 0.43
N LYS A 103 -10.90 9.96 1.15
CA LYS A 103 -12.35 10.08 0.94
C LYS A 103 -12.86 11.51 1.14
N LEU A 104 -12.24 12.30 2.02
CA LEU A 104 -12.57 13.72 2.19
C LEU A 104 -12.31 14.53 0.91
N PHE A 105 -11.25 14.18 0.17
CA PHE A 105 -10.93 14.77 -1.13
C PHE A 105 -11.78 14.21 -2.28
N GLY A 106 -12.77 13.35 -2.00
CA GLY A 106 -13.59 12.70 -3.01
C GLY A 106 -12.92 11.50 -3.69
N VAL A 107 -11.80 11.02 -3.17
CA VAL A 107 -11.12 9.82 -3.70
C VAL A 107 -11.74 8.56 -3.08
N HIS A 108 -12.13 7.62 -3.93
CA HIS A 108 -12.67 6.33 -3.51
C HIS A 108 -11.65 5.22 -3.76
N CYS A 109 -11.04 4.72 -2.69
CA CYS A 109 -10.11 3.61 -2.73
C CYS A 109 -10.34 2.64 -1.57
N GLU A 110 -10.14 1.35 -1.82
CA GLU A 110 -10.29 0.28 -0.84
C GLU A 110 -9.18 -0.75 -0.99
N ALA A 111 -8.79 -1.39 0.11
CA ALA A 111 -7.78 -2.45 0.12
C ALA A 111 -8.30 -3.68 0.85
N PHE A 112 -8.34 -4.80 0.13
CA PHE A 112 -8.65 -6.11 0.67
C PHE A 112 -7.37 -6.88 0.93
N ILE A 113 -7.09 -7.18 2.20
CA ILE A 113 -5.92 -7.95 2.62
C ILE A 113 -6.28 -9.44 2.53
N THR A 114 -5.94 -10.10 1.42
CA THR A 114 -6.17 -11.54 1.26
C THR A 114 -5.23 -12.36 2.15
N LYS A 115 -4.02 -11.84 2.40
CA LYS A 115 -3.01 -12.47 3.25
C LYS A 115 -2.12 -11.44 3.93
N ARG A 116 -1.92 -11.58 5.24
CA ARG A 116 -0.92 -10.78 5.98
C ARG A 116 0.49 -11.28 5.69
N GLY A 117 1.44 -10.37 5.52
CA GLY A 117 2.84 -10.63 5.28
C GLY A 117 3.73 -9.85 6.22
N PHE A 118 4.23 -10.51 7.27
CA PHE A 118 5.11 -9.91 8.25
C PHE A 118 6.59 -10.05 7.86
N TYR A 119 7.42 -9.11 8.29
CA TYR A 119 8.88 -9.26 8.22
C TYR A 119 9.36 -10.55 8.93
N PRO A 120 10.42 -11.24 8.49
CA PRO A 120 11.30 -10.96 7.34
C PRO A 120 10.82 -11.56 6.01
N LYS A 121 9.89 -12.53 6.06
CA LYS A 121 9.49 -13.29 4.87
C LYS A 121 8.54 -12.52 3.96
N GLY A 122 7.71 -11.61 4.50
CA GLY A 122 6.64 -10.97 3.75
C GLY A 122 5.60 -11.99 3.27
N ARG A 123 5.30 -11.99 1.96
CA ARG A 123 4.32 -12.87 1.29
C ARG A 123 2.86 -12.62 1.66
N GLY A 124 2.58 -11.42 2.13
CA GLY A 124 1.23 -10.89 2.16
C GLY A 124 0.76 -10.58 0.75
N GLU A 125 -0.54 -10.44 0.63
CA GLU A 125 -1.22 -10.13 -0.62
C GLU A 125 -2.39 -9.20 -0.31
N VAL A 126 -2.50 -8.16 -1.14
CA VAL A 126 -3.51 -7.11 -1.03
C VAL A 126 -4.04 -6.81 -2.42
N ILE A 127 -5.36 -6.67 -2.52
CA ILE A 127 -6.04 -6.17 -3.70
C ILE A 127 -6.46 -4.73 -3.39
N LEU A 128 -5.87 -3.76 -4.09
CA LEU A 128 -6.25 -2.36 -4.06
C LEU A 128 -7.26 -2.09 -5.16
N THR A 129 -8.37 -1.44 -4.83
CA THR A 129 -9.31 -0.90 -5.82
C THR A 129 -9.34 0.61 -5.70
N VAL A 130 -9.36 1.31 -6.85
CA VAL A 130 -9.38 2.77 -6.92
C VAL A 130 -10.33 3.18 -8.03
N ASN A 131 -11.29 4.04 -7.70
CA ASN A 131 -12.12 4.71 -8.69
C ASN A 131 -11.44 6.02 -9.13
N PRO A 132 -11.45 6.33 -10.43
CA PRO A 132 -10.87 7.57 -10.92
C PRO A 132 -11.68 8.78 -10.46
N VAL A 133 -11.00 9.92 -10.34
CA VAL A 133 -11.62 11.23 -10.14
C VAL A 133 -11.84 11.85 -11.51
N ASN A 134 -13.10 12.00 -11.92
CA ASN A 134 -13.47 12.49 -13.26
C ASN A 134 -13.43 14.01 -13.39
N GLU A 135 -13.41 14.75 -12.28
CA GLU A 135 -13.44 16.21 -12.25
C GLU A 135 -12.19 16.75 -11.53
N TYR A 136 -12.32 17.03 -10.23
CA TYR A 136 -11.27 17.58 -9.39
C TYR A 136 -11.34 17.01 -7.98
N LEU A 137 -10.22 17.06 -7.26
CA LEU A 137 -10.18 16.73 -5.85
C LEU A 137 -10.95 17.79 -5.05
N LYS A 138 -11.81 17.35 -4.14
CA LYS A 138 -12.56 18.26 -3.27
C LYS A 138 -11.60 18.96 -2.32
N PRO A 139 -11.66 20.29 -2.17
CA PRO A 139 -10.92 20.98 -1.12
C PRO A 139 -11.41 20.52 0.25
N VAL A 140 -10.50 20.39 1.20
CA VAL A 140 -10.80 19.94 2.57
C VAL A 140 -10.15 20.90 3.54
N GLU A 141 -10.92 21.39 4.51
CA GLU A 141 -10.41 22.11 5.67
C GLU A 141 -10.49 21.21 6.91
N ILE A 142 -9.34 20.94 7.53
CA ILE A 142 -9.24 20.13 8.76
C ILE A 142 -8.73 21.02 9.88
N ASN A 143 -9.61 21.87 10.40
CA ASN A 143 -9.25 22.88 11.40
C ASN A 143 -9.48 22.41 12.85
N ASN A 144 -10.21 21.31 13.05
CA ASN A 144 -10.51 20.78 14.37
C ASN A 144 -10.63 19.25 14.31
N PHE A 145 -9.93 18.55 15.21
CA PHE A 145 -9.98 17.09 15.34
C PHE A 145 -11.13 16.59 16.21
N GLY A 146 -11.94 17.49 16.76
CA GLY A 146 -13.04 17.17 17.67
C GLY A 146 -12.58 16.89 19.11
N GLY A 147 -13.55 16.62 19.99
CA GLY A 147 -13.30 16.30 21.40
C GLY A 147 -13.63 14.84 21.73
N HIS A 148 -12.72 14.17 22.46
CA HIS A 148 -12.80 12.78 22.96
C HIS A 148 -12.68 11.67 21.88
N PRO A 149 -11.46 11.37 21.40
CA PRO A 149 -11.25 10.25 20.51
C PRO A 149 -11.45 8.91 21.25
N SER A 150 -12.26 8.02 20.68
CA SER A 150 -12.26 6.61 21.10
C SER A 150 -11.00 5.92 20.59
N ILE A 151 -10.27 5.22 21.45
CA ILE A 151 -9.06 4.48 21.05
C ILE A 151 -9.43 3.02 20.77
N LYS A 152 -8.99 2.49 19.62
CA LYS A 152 -9.12 1.08 19.25
C LYS A 152 -7.73 0.52 18.92
N GLY A 153 -7.45 -0.69 19.39
CA GLY A 153 -6.21 -1.42 19.12
C GLY A 153 -6.47 -2.70 18.35
N PHE A 154 -5.53 -3.08 17.48
CA PHE A 154 -5.56 -4.33 16.74
C PHE A 154 -4.25 -5.07 16.97
N VAL A 155 -4.32 -6.37 17.28
CA VAL A 155 -3.15 -7.23 17.47
C VAL A 155 -3.26 -8.42 16.52
N PHE A 156 -2.21 -8.65 15.73
CA PHE A 156 -2.13 -9.77 14.81
C PHE A 156 -0.95 -10.66 15.20
N ILE A 157 -1.19 -11.97 15.27
CA ILE A 157 -0.19 -12.98 15.65
C ILE A 157 -0.11 -14.00 14.53
N ALA A 158 1.09 -14.25 14.02
CA ALA A 158 1.36 -15.27 13.00
C ALA A 158 2.62 -16.08 13.37
N GLY A 159 2.46 -17.38 13.55
CA GLY A 159 3.52 -18.32 13.94
C GLY A 159 2.94 -19.71 14.17
N PRO A 160 3.78 -20.75 14.36
CA PRO A 160 3.30 -22.06 14.77
C PRO A 160 2.47 -21.90 16.06
N LYS A 161 1.34 -22.61 16.15
CA LYS A 161 0.50 -22.60 17.35
C LYS A 161 1.36 -23.01 18.54
N HIS A 162 1.76 -22.06 19.39
CA HIS A 162 2.22 -22.43 20.72
C HIS A 162 1.00 -22.99 21.44
N GLN A 163 1.08 -24.24 21.89
CA GLN A 163 0.01 -24.94 22.60
C GLN A 163 -0.59 -24.01 23.66
N THR A 164 -1.89 -23.73 23.52
CA THR A 164 -2.69 -23.04 24.53
C THR A 164 -2.90 -23.98 25.71
N ASN A 165 -1.89 -24.09 26.58
CA ASN A 165 -2.11 -24.36 27.99
C ASN A 165 -1.88 -23.04 28.74
N LYS A 166 -2.95 -22.24 28.83
CA LYS A 166 -3.07 -21.21 29.84
C LYS A 166 -4.41 -21.37 30.52
N ASN A 167 -4.45 -22.31 31.46
CA ASN A 167 -5.11 -22.01 32.73
C ASN A 167 -4.48 -20.73 33.25
N ASN A 168 -5.22 -19.63 33.19
CA ASN A 168 -5.32 -18.62 34.23
C ASN A 168 -6.25 -17.51 33.71
N GLN A 169 -7.51 -17.66 34.11
CA GLN A 169 -8.39 -16.53 34.36
C GLN A 169 -7.67 -15.54 35.29
N VAL A 170 -7.60 -14.29 34.89
CA VAL A 170 -7.70 -13.11 35.75
C VAL A 170 -8.26 -12.03 34.81
N GLY A 171 -9.44 -11.47 34.97
CA GLY A 171 -10.11 -11.06 36.20
C GLY A 171 -9.97 -9.53 36.31
N CYS A 172 -11.11 -8.85 36.15
CA CYS A 172 -11.37 -7.40 36.06
C CYS A 172 -11.40 -6.81 34.65
#